data_AF-A0AA35ZMJ8-F1
#
_entry.id   AF-A0AA35ZMJ8-F1
#
_cell.length_a   1.000
_cell.length_b   1.000
_cell.length_c   1.000
_cell.angle_alpha   90.00
_cell.angle_beta   90.00
_cell.angle_gamma   90.00
#
_symmetry.space_group_name_H-M   'P 1'
#
loop_
_entity.id
_entity.type
_entity.pdbx_description
1 polymer ?
#
loop_
_entity_poly.entity_id
_entity_poly.type
_entity_poly.pdbx_seq_one_letter_code
_entity_poly.pdbx_strand_id
1 'polypeptide(L)'
;MSRDERCFRLWLNSLGISSYVNNLFEDVRNGWTLLEAVDKVSVGSVNWKHATKPPIKMPFRKVENCNQGIRNSYLLMRFNMLQLLKNLRSHSNGIGKEMTDSDILKWANRKVKSTARLSQMDSFKDKSLSNGIFFLELLSAVEPRVVNWNLVTKGASDKEKKLNATYIISVARKLGCSLFLLPEDIMEVNQKMILMLTASIMYWSLQQSTDDSESSPSPSPSPSPSPSSVSATPEASPAPSVNGDEDNSISITATAAEIFNLSIDDPASDTTVSSTQENNNDAGLQ
;
A
#
# COMPACT_ATOMS: atom_id res chain seq x y z
N MET A 1 21.80 5.25 -12.12
CA MET A 1 20.48 5.44 -11.48
C MET A 1 20.24 4.24 -10.57
N SER A 2 20.10 4.46 -9.26
CA SER A 2 20.09 3.36 -8.28
C SER A 2 18.76 2.60 -8.29
N ARG A 3 18.77 1.35 -7.80
CA ARG A 3 17.55 0.52 -7.64
C ARG A 3 16.49 1.25 -6.82
N ASP A 4 16.93 1.92 -5.75
CA ASP A 4 16.05 2.63 -4.83
C ASP A 4 15.41 3.85 -5.49
N GLU A 5 16.16 4.62 -6.28
CA GLU A 5 15.63 5.77 -7.03
C GLU A 5 14.45 5.33 -7.92
N ARG A 6 14.62 4.24 -8.67
CA ARG A 6 13.60 3.74 -9.59
C ARG A 6 12.34 3.31 -8.84
N CYS A 7 12.52 2.65 -7.70
CA CYS A 7 11.42 2.22 -6.84
C CYS A 7 10.62 3.42 -6.31
N PHE A 8 11.30 4.39 -5.70
CA PHE A 8 10.68 5.59 -5.15
C PHE A 8 9.94 6.41 -6.22
N ARG A 9 10.54 6.56 -7.40
CA ARG A 9 9.91 7.30 -8.51
C ARG A 9 8.63 6.63 -9.02
N LEU A 10 8.68 5.32 -9.26
CA LEU A 10 7.51 4.57 -9.73
C LEU A 10 6.37 4.61 -8.70
N TRP A 11 6.71 4.58 -7.41
CA TRP A 11 5.72 4.72 -6.36
C TRP A 11 5.08 6.11 -6.32
N LEU A 12 5.87 7.19 -6.34
CA LEU A 12 5.31 8.55 -6.32
C LEU A 12 4.31 8.72 -7.46
N ASN A 13 4.65 8.23 -8.66
CA ASN A 13 3.76 8.29 -9.82
C ASN A 13 2.51 7.39 -9.71
N SER A 14 2.52 6.34 -8.87
CA SER A 14 1.33 5.49 -8.66
C SER A 14 0.34 6.06 -7.64
N LEU A 15 0.74 7.06 -6.85
CA LEU A 15 -0.13 7.68 -5.83
C LEU A 15 -1.21 8.62 -6.41
N GLY A 16 -1.17 8.90 -7.72
CA GLY A 16 -2.07 9.88 -8.33
C GLY A 16 -1.84 11.30 -7.80
N ILE A 17 -0.58 11.65 -7.51
CA ILE A 17 -0.17 13.03 -7.22
C ILE A 17 -0.27 13.89 -8.49
N SER A 18 -0.49 15.19 -8.33
CA SER A 18 -0.58 16.14 -9.45
C SER A 18 0.75 16.29 -10.20
N SER A 19 1.87 16.10 -9.51
CA SER A 19 3.21 16.26 -10.07
C SER A 19 3.75 14.93 -10.60
N TYR A 20 4.09 14.85 -11.90
CA TYR A 20 4.71 13.65 -12.46
C TYR A 20 6.24 13.67 -12.26
N VAL A 21 6.79 12.59 -11.70
CA VAL A 21 8.21 12.46 -11.36
C VAL A 21 8.97 11.76 -12.49
N ASN A 22 9.82 12.49 -13.18
CA ASN A 22 10.69 12.01 -14.25
C ASN A 22 12.10 11.67 -13.72
N ASN A 23 12.65 12.55 -12.89
CA ASN A 23 13.94 12.37 -12.21
C ASN A 23 13.75 12.64 -10.73
N LEU A 24 13.77 11.59 -9.91
CA LEU A 24 13.51 11.70 -8.48
C LEU A 24 14.39 12.74 -7.81
N PHE A 25 15.69 12.78 -8.13
CA PHE A 25 16.66 13.66 -7.46
C PHE A 25 16.53 15.13 -7.84
N GLU A 26 15.84 15.44 -8.94
CA GLU A 26 15.58 16.82 -9.39
C GLU A 26 14.17 17.26 -8.99
N ASP A 27 13.17 16.43 -9.27
CA ASP A 27 11.76 16.78 -9.17
C ASP A 27 11.27 16.86 -7.72
N VAL A 28 11.98 16.25 -6.76
CA VAL A 28 11.67 16.34 -5.32
C VAL A 28 12.45 17.44 -4.59
N ARG A 29 13.38 18.15 -5.26
CA ARG A 29 14.28 19.14 -4.60
C ARG A 29 13.56 20.30 -3.93
N ASN A 30 12.38 20.65 -4.43
CA ASN A 30 11.58 21.74 -3.87
C ASN A 30 10.63 21.27 -2.74
N GLY A 31 10.63 19.96 -2.45
CA GLY A 31 9.82 19.32 -1.41
C GLY A 31 8.33 19.20 -1.71
N TRP A 32 7.80 19.86 -2.74
CA TRP A 32 6.37 19.90 -3.03
C TRP A 32 5.78 18.53 -3.34
N THR A 33 6.44 17.80 -4.25
CA THR A 33 6.06 16.43 -4.65
C THR A 33 6.00 15.48 -3.45
N LEU A 34 6.91 15.64 -2.47
CA LEU A 34 6.90 14.83 -1.25
C LEU A 34 5.70 15.15 -0.37
N LEU A 35 5.31 16.42 -0.26
CA LEU A 35 4.12 16.83 0.48
C LEU A 35 2.85 16.28 -0.17
N GLU A 36 2.71 16.38 -1.50
CA GLU A 36 1.56 15.79 -2.22
C GLU A 36 1.46 14.28 -1.97
N ALA A 37 2.58 13.56 -2.01
CA ALA A 37 2.61 12.13 -1.75
C ALA A 37 2.23 11.78 -0.30
N VAL A 38 2.73 12.55 0.66
CA VAL A 38 2.42 12.40 2.09
C VAL A 38 0.93 12.58 2.36
N ASP A 39 0.33 13.65 1.82
CA ASP A 39 -1.09 13.94 2.04
C ASP A 39 -2.00 12.92 1.34
N LYS A 40 -1.60 12.38 0.19
CA LYS A 40 -2.33 11.29 -0.50
C LYS A 40 -2.35 10.00 0.30
N VAL A 41 -1.25 9.68 0.99
CA VAL A 41 -1.16 8.47 1.82
C VAL A 41 -1.87 8.67 3.16
N SER A 42 -1.72 9.86 3.75
CA SER A 42 -2.26 10.19 5.07
C SER A 42 -2.88 11.56 5.02
N VAL A 43 -4.16 11.61 4.65
CA VAL A 43 -4.91 12.86 4.50
C VAL A 43 -4.84 13.68 5.79
N GLY A 44 -4.44 14.96 5.67
CA GLY A 44 -4.34 15.88 6.80
C GLY A 44 -3.01 15.82 7.58
N SER A 45 -2.06 14.98 7.16
CA SER A 45 -0.72 14.93 7.77
C SER A 45 0.18 16.10 7.34
N VAL A 46 -0.14 16.74 6.21
CA VAL A 46 0.59 17.89 5.70
C VAL A 46 -0.04 19.18 6.20
N ASN A 47 0.79 20.04 6.79
CA ASN A 47 0.37 21.39 7.14
C ASN A 47 0.60 22.32 5.94
N TRP A 48 -0.40 22.39 5.06
CA TRP A 48 -0.38 23.21 3.85
C TRP A 48 -0.20 24.72 4.12
N LYS A 49 -0.48 25.21 5.34
CA LYS A 49 -0.21 26.61 5.73
C LYS A 49 1.29 26.92 5.80
N HIS A 50 2.11 25.91 6.07
CA HIS A 50 3.56 26.00 6.12
C HIS A 50 4.23 25.42 4.87
N ALA A 51 3.46 25.20 3.79
CA ALA A 51 3.96 24.71 2.51
C ALA A 51 3.95 25.83 1.46
N THR A 52 4.99 25.90 0.64
CA THR A 52 5.09 26.87 -0.46
C THR A 52 4.96 26.15 -1.81
N LYS A 53 3.93 26.50 -2.59
CA LYS A 53 3.71 25.92 -3.92
C LYS A 53 4.74 26.43 -4.94
N PRO A 54 5.28 25.57 -5.83
CA PRO A 54 6.15 25.99 -6.93
C PRO A 54 5.46 26.98 -7.90
N PRO A 55 6.23 27.87 -8.58
CA PRO A 55 7.69 27.98 -8.57
C PRO A 55 8.24 28.70 -7.33
N ILE A 56 9.22 28.08 -6.66
CA ILE A 56 9.82 28.59 -5.40
C ILE A 56 11.13 29.32 -5.69
N LYS A 57 11.12 30.65 -5.53
CA LYS A 57 12.33 31.49 -5.70
C LYS A 57 13.28 31.43 -4.51
N MET A 58 12.75 31.46 -3.28
CA MET A 58 13.54 31.53 -2.06
C MET A 58 14.04 30.15 -1.62
N PRO A 59 15.37 29.91 -1.49
CA PRO A 59 15.91 28.60 -1.11
C PRO A 59 15.38 28.06 0.24
N PHE A 60 15.20 28.94 1.23
CA PHE A 60 14.67 28.57 2.55
C PHE A 60 13.28 27.90 2.47
N ARG A 61 12.40 28.38 1.58
CA ARG A 61 11.06 27.79 1.39
C ARG A 61 11.12 26.36 0.83
N LYS A 62 12.13 26.05 0.01
CA LYS A 62 12.39 24.67 -0.45
C LYS A 62 12.78 23.79 0.73
N VAL A 63 13.62 24.29 1.63
CA VAL A 63 14.05 23.58 2.84
C VAL A 63 12.88 23.36 3.80
N GLU A 64 11.99 24.33 3.99
CA GLU A 64 10.77 24.15 4.81
C GLU A 64 9.89 23.02 4.27
N ASN A 65 9.60 23.04 2.97
CA ASN A 65 8.85 21.97 2.30
C ASN A 65 9.55 20.61 2.47
N CYS A 66 10.86 20.54 2.19
CA CYS A 66 11.63 19.30 2.30
C CYS A 66 11.67 18.78 3.75
N ASN A 67 11.82 19.64 4.74
CA ASN A 67 11.86 19.23 6.15
C ASN A 67 10.51 18.69 6.63
N GLN A 68 9.41 19.24 6.12
CA GLN A 68 8.07 18.72 6.40
C GLN A 68 7.83 17.41 5.62
N GLY A 69 8.27 17.34 4.37
CA GLY A 69 8.21 16.14 3.54
C GLY A 69 9.02 14.97 4.09
N ILE A 70 10.30 15.18 4.45
CA ILE A 70 11.22 14.16 4.98
C ILE A 70 10.73 13.57 6.30
N ARG A 71 10.26 14.43 7.23
CA ARG A 71 9.68 13.98 8.51
C ARG A 71 8.53 13.01 8.30
N ASN A 72 7.76 13.21 7.24
CA ASN A 72 6.62 12.36 6.94
C ASN A 72 6.99 11.20 6.00
N SER A 73 7.89 11.37 5.02
CA SER A 73 8.12 10.45 3.89
C SER A 73 8.92 9.19 4.25
N TYR A 74 9.94 9.28 5.09
CA TYR A 74 10.71 8.11 5.56
C TYR A 74 9.83 7.18 6.39
N LEU A 75 8.98 7.77 7.24
CA LEU A 75 7.95 7.04 7.94
C LEU A 75 6.83 6.60 7.01
N LEU A 76 6.59 7.27 5.87
CA LEU A 76 5.45 7.01 4.98
C LEU A 76 5.48 5.65 4.29
N MET A 77 6.64 5.15 3.87
CA MET A 77 6.72 3.79 3.32
C MET A 77 6.42 2.74 4.40
N ARG A 78 6.96 2.95 5.61
CA ARG A 78 6.68 2.10 6.78
C ARG A 78 5.24 2.26 7.26
N PHE A 79 4.67 3.46 7.15
CA PHE A 79 3.33 3.82 7.56
C PHE A 79 2.31 3.27 6.58
N ASN A 80 2.53 3.33 5.27
CA ASN A 80 1.68 2.64 4.28
C ASN A 80 1.57 1.14 4.59
N MET A 81 2.69 0.50 4.94
CA MET A 81 2.70 -0.89 5.39
C MET A 81 1.87 -1.08 6.66
N LEU A 82 2.12 -0.28 7.70
CA LEU A 82 1.41 -0.38 8.97
C LEU A 82 -0.09 -0.03 8.83
N GLN A 83 -0.45 0.91 7.96
CA GLN A 83 -1.82 1.29 7.65
C GLN A 83 -2.52 0.20 6.85
N LEU A 84 -1.87 -0.42 5.86
CA LEU A 84 -2.44 -1.57 5.15
C LEU A 84 -2.72 -2.72 6.13
N LEU A 85 -1.77 -3.03 7.01
CA LEU A 85 -1.94 -4.04 8.05
C LEU A 85 -3.02 -3.64 9.07
N LYS A 86 -3.15 -2.36 9.40
CA LYS A 86 -4.21 -1.81 10.27
C LYS A 86 -5.59 -1.81 9.59
N ASN A 87 -5.67 -1.60 8.29
CA ASN A 87 -6.92 -1.65 7.53
C ASN A 87 -7.36 -3.12 7.32
N LEU A 88 -6.42 -4.04 7.14
CA LEU A 88 -6.70 -5.48 7.23
C LEU A 88 -7.26 -5.86 8.62
N ARG A 89 -6.74 -5.24 9.68
CA ARG A 89 -7.20 -5.42 11.07
C ARG A 89 -8.62 -4.91 11.30
N SER A 90 -9.07 -3.85 10.62
CA SER A 90 -10.45 -3.36 10.75
C SER A 90 -11.47 -4.22 9.99
N HIS A 91 -11.07 -4.90 8.92
CA HIS A 91 -11.94 -5.76 8.10
C HIS A 91 -12.06 -7.21 8.61
N SER A 92 -11.21 -7.67 9.51
CA SER A 92 -11.39 -8.99 10.11
C SER A 92 -12.56 -8.94 11.09
N ASN A 93 -13.71 -9.51 10.71
CA ASN A 93 -14.87 -9.72 11.59
C ASN A 93 -14.42 -10.36 12.92
N GLY A 94 -14.36 -9.55 13.98
CA GLY A 94 -14.15 -10.01 15.35
C GLY A 94 -12.86 -9.51 16.01
N ILE A 95 -13.01 -8.47 16.83
CA ILE A 95 -12.37 -8.25 18.15
C ILE A 95 -10.91 -8.72 18.29
N GLY A 96 -9.99 -7.76 18.24
CA GLY A 96 -8.76 -7.76 19.04
C GLY A 96 -7.64 -8.72 18.63
N LYS A 97 -7.81 -9.56 17.59
CA LYS A 97 -6.73 -10.43 17.13
C LYS A 97 -5.80 -9.67 16.19
N GLU A 98 -4.54 -9.51 16.58
CA GLU A 98 -3.51 -8.95 15.71
C GLU A 98 -3.34 -9.85 14.49
N MET A 99 -3.53 -9.30 13.28
CA MET A 99 -3.26 -10.01 12.03
C MET A 99 -1.76 -10.23 11.92
N THR A 100 -1.32 -11.48 12.05
CA THR A 100 0.10 -11.85 12.00
C THR A 100 0.53 -12.23 10.58
N ASP A 101 1.83 -12.20 10.31
CA ASP A 101 2.42 -12.76 9.09
C ASP A 101 1.95 -14.20 8.83
N SER A 102 1.76 -15.00 9.89
CA SER A 102 1.25 -16.37 9.81
C SER A 102 -0.19 -16.42 9.28
N ASP A 103 -1.04 -15.48 9.66
CA ASP A 103 -2.41 -15.42 9.21
C ASP A 103 -2.49 -15.07 7.71
N ILE A 104 -1.62 -14.16 7.23
CA ILE A 104 -1.52 -13.77 5.82
C ILE A 104 -1.06 -14.98 4.99
N LEU A 105 -0.03 -15.68 5.47
CA LEU A 105 0.50 -16.88 4.82
C LEU A 105 -0.57 -17.98 4.73
N LYS A 106 -1.26 -18.26 5.84
CA LYS A 106 -2.32 -19.26 5.87
C LYS A 106 -3.47 -18.88 4.95
N TRP A 107 -3.86 -17.60 4.92
CA TRP A 107 -4.89 -17.10 4.01
C TRP A 107 -4.50 -17.34 2.55
N ALA A 108 -3.28 -16.97 2.16
CA ALA A 108 -2.82 -17.11 0.78
C ALA A 108 -2.84 -18.57 0.32
N ASN A 109 -2.30 -19.48 1.14
CA ASN A 109 -2.32 -20.91 0.86
C ASN A 109 -3.75 -21.47 0.78
N ARG A 110 -4.65 -21.06 1.67
CA ARG A 110 -6.07 -21.47 1.61
C ARG A 110 -6.74 -20.96 0.34
N LYS A 111 -6.50 -19.70 -0.04
CA LYS A 111 -7.09 -19.07 -1.22
C LYS A 111 -6.66 -19.78 -2.50
N VAL A 112 -5.36 -20.08 -2.66
CA VAL A 112 -4.86 -20.86 -3.80
C VAL A 112 -5.47 -22.28 -3.83
N LYS A 113 -5.47 -22.98 -2.69
CA LYS A 113 -6.05 -24.33 -2.57
C LYS A 113 -7.55 -24.38 -2.93
N SER A 114 -8.30 -23.31 -2.68
CA SER A 114 -9.72 -23.22 -3.06
C SER A 114 -9.98 -23.30 -4.57
N THR A 115 -8.95 -23.06 -5.39
CA THR A 115 -9.03 -23.15 -6.86
C THR A 115 -8.46 -24.44 -7.44
N ALA A 116 -8.33 -25.49 -6.60
CA ALA A 116 -7.75 -26.78 -6.95
C ALA A 116 -6.29 -26.71 -7.45
N ARG A 117 -5.58 -25.63 -7.13
CA ARG A 117 -4.14 -25.48 -7.39
C ARG A 117 -3.32 -26.04 -6.22
N LEU A 118 -2.15 -26.59 -6.55
CA LEU A 118 -1.29 -27.29 -5.60
C LEU A 118 -0.13 -26.44 -5.06
N SER A 119 0.12 -25.26 -5.64
CA SER A 119 1.20 -24.40 -5.16
C SER A 119 0.89 -23.90 -3.75
N GLN A 120 1.91 -23.90 -2.90
CA GLN A 120 1.86 -23.40 -1.54
C GLN A 120 3.21 -22.80 -1.18
N MET A 121 3.21 -21.89 -0.20
CA MET A 121 4.42 -21.37 0.40
C MET A 121 4.48 -21.75 1.88
N ASP A 122 5.64 -22.21 2.34
CA ASP A 122 5.84 -22.50 3.78
C ASP A 122 6.28 -21.25 4.56
N SER A 123 6.89 -20.30 3.86
CA SER A 123 7.38 -19.03 4.40
C SER A 123 7.49 -17.98 3.30
N PHE A 124 7.42 -16.70 3.66
CA PHE A 124 7.71 -15.58 2.74
C PHE A 124 9.19 -15.51 2.31
N LYS A 125 10.05 -16.40 2.82
CA LYS A 125 11.45 -16.59 2.38
C LYS A 125 11.63 -17.75 1.40
N ASP A 126 10.57 -18.46 1.04
CA ASP A 126 10.67 -19.66 0.20
C ASP A 126 11.22 -19.33 -1.19
N LYS A 127 12.33 -19.98 -1.58
CA LYS A 127 13.00 -19.78 -2.87
C LYS A 127 12.15 -20.21 -4.06
N SER A 128 11.16 -21.09 -3.85
CA SER A 128 10.18 -21.46 -4.86
C SER A 128 9.41 -20.23 -5.38
N LEU A 129 9.22 -19.20 -4.54
CA LEU A 129 8.50 -17.97 -4.88
C LEU A 129 9.17 -17.17 -6.00
N SER A 130 10.46 -17.36 -6.24
CA SER A 130 11.22 -16.67 -7.29
C SER A 130 10.72 -16.97 -8.72
N ASN A 131 10.02 -18.10 -8.92
CA ASN A 131 9.43 -18.44 -10.23
C ASN A 131 8.13 -17.67 -10.52
N GLY A 132 7.52 -17.03 -9.52
CA GLY A 132 6.30 -16.23 -9.64
C GLY A 132 4.99 -17.03 -9.79
N ILE A 133 5.03 -18.36 -9.93
CA ILE A 133 3.84 -19.17 -10.20
C ILE A 133 2.81 -19.05 -9.07
N PHE A 134 3.26 -19.13 -7.82
CA PHE A 134 2.39 -18.99 -6.66
C PHE A 134 1.58 -17.69 -6.68
N PHE A 135 2.22 -16.55 -7.00
CA PHE A 135 1.52 -15.26 -7.03
C PHE A 135 0.54 -15.14 -8.19
N LEU A 136 0.85 -15.73 -9.34
CA LEU A 136 -0.06 -15.77 -10.48
C LEU A 136 -1.29 -16.63 -10.18
N GLU A 137 -1.10 -17.78 -9.53
CA GLU A 137 -2.20 -18.61 -9.04
C GLU A 137 -3.02 -17.88 -7.97
N LEU A 138 -2.38 -17.18 -7.04
CA LEU A 138 -3.07 -16.38 -6.01
C LEU A 138 -3.89 -15.25 -6.64
N LEU A 139 -3.32 -14.48 -7.58
CA LEU A 139 -4.01 -13.42 -8.30
C LEU A 139 -5.20 -13.97 -9.09
N SER A 140 -5.02 -15.09 -9.79
CA SER A 140 -6.10 -15.78 -10.50
C SER A 140 -7.17 -16.34 -9.56
N ALA A 141 -6.82 -16.72 -8.32
CA ALA A 141 -7.77 -17.20 -7.33
C ALA A 141 -8.59 -16.07 -6.70
N VAL A 142 -8.03 -14.86 -6.68
CA VAL A 142 -8.67 -13.65 -6.18
C VAL A 142 -9.56 -13.02 -7.25
N GLU A 143 -9.09 -12.96 -8.50
CA GLU A 143 -9.88 -12.55 -9.66
C GLU A 143 -9.46 -13.36 -10.90
N PRO A 144 -10.27 -14.32 -11.36
CA PRO A 144 -9.90 -15.21 -12.46
C PRO A 144 -9.59 -14.49 -13.78
N ARG A 145 -10.17 -13.31 -14.02
CA ARG A 145 -10.08 -12.63 -15.32
C ARG A 145 -8.81 -11.81 -15.51
N VAL A 146 -8.01 -11.58 -14.47
CA VAL A 146 -6.85 -10.68 -14.57
C VAL A 146 -5.55 -11.37 -14.98
N VAL A 147 -5.50 -12.70 -14.93
CA VAL A 147 -4.32 -13.48 -15.33
C VAL A 147 -4.55 -14.16 -16.68
N ASN A 148 -3.74 -13.79 -17.66
CA ASN A 148 -3.65 -14.47 -18.94
C ASN A 148 -2.51 -15.48 -18.91
N TRP A 149 -2.88 -16.76 -18.78
CA TRP A 149 -1.93 -17.87 -18.68
C TRP A 149 -1.05 -18.07 -19.93
N ASN A 150 -1.41 -17.51 -21.08
CA ASN A 150 -0.57 -17.57 -22.30
C ASN A 150 0.70 -16.72 -22.18
N LEU A 151 0.72 -15.74 -21.26
CA LEU A 151 1.88 -14.89 -21.00
C LEU A 151 2.78 -15.44 -19.88
N VAL A 152 2.32 -16.48 -19.19
CA VAL A 152 2.99 -17.05 -18.02
C VAL A 152 4.01 -18.08 -18.46
N THR A 153 5.23 -17.97 -17.93
CA THR A 153 6.33 -18.91 -18.19
C THR A 153 6.55 -19.84 -16.99
N LYS A 154 7.36 -20.89 -17.16
CA LYS A 154 7.68 -21.82 -16.07
C LYS A 154 8.56 -21.20 -14.97
N GLY A 155 9.24 -20.09 -15.25
CA GLY A 155 10.14 -19.43 -14.30
C GLY A 155 11.41 -20.23 -13.98
N ALA A 156 11.93 -21.00 -14.95
CA ALA A 156 13.14 -21.81 -14.76
C ALA A 156 14.41 -20.96 -14.94
N SER A 157 14.44 -20.10 -15.95
CA SER A 157 15.55 -19.16 -16.19
C SER A 157 15.30 -17.78 -15.57
N ASP A 158 16.35 -17.01 -15.30
CA ASP A 158 16.22 -15.66 -14.74
C ASP A 158 15.42 -14.72 -15.65
N LYS A 159 15.50 -14.90 -16.97
CA LYS A 159 14.71 -14.15 -17.94
C LYS A 159 13.21 -14.44 -17.80
N GLU A 160 12.85 -15.72 -17.63
CA GLU A 160 11.47 -16.15 -17.39
C GLU A 160 10.95 -15.67 -16.03
N LYS A 161 11.75 -15.81 -14.96
CA LYS A 161 11.42 -15.29 -13.63
C LYS A 161 11.15 -13.79 -13.68
N LYS A 162 11.99 -13.03 -14.38
CA LYS A 162 11.80 -11.58 -14.56
C LYS A 162 10.53 -11.24 -15.31
N LEU A 163 10.19 -12.02 -16.35
CA LEU A 163 8.94 -11.84 -17.11
C LEU A 163 7.72 -12.08 -16.23
N ASN A 164 7.70 -13.21 -15.49
CA ASN A 164 6.65 -13.52 -14.53
C ASN A 164 6.53 -12.44 -13.44
N ALA A 165 7.65 -12.02 -12.83
CA ALA A 165 7.68 -10.99 -11.79
C ALA A 165 7.14 -9.64 -12.29
N THR A 166 7.55 -9.20 -13.48
CA THR A 166 7.04 -7.98 -14.11
C THR A 166 5.53 -8.07 -14.37
N TYR A 167 5.06 -9.25 -14.79
CA TYR A 167 3.65 -9.50 -15.04
C TYR A 167 2.81 -9.48 -13.75
N ILE A 168 3.29 -10.14 -12.68
CA ILE A 168 2.66 -10.13 -11.34
C ILE A 168 2.43 -8.70 -10.86
N ILE A 169 3.46 -7.85 -10.93
CA ILE A 169 3.37 -6.45 -10.50
C ILE A 169 2.32 -5.69 -11.31
N SER A 170 2.31 -5.92 -12.62
CA SER A 170 1.36 -5.26 -13.53
C SER A 170 -0.08 -5.65 -13.23
N VAL A 171 -0.33 -6.95 -13.01
CA VAL A 171 -1.67 -7.47 -12.67
C VAL A 171 -2.11 -7.00 -11.28
N ALA A 172 -1.24 -7.07 -10.27
CA ALA A 172 -1.57 -6.62 -8.92
C ALA A 172 -1.89 -5.12 -8.89
N ARG A 173 -1.15 -4.29 -9.63
CA ARG A 173 -1.47 -2.86 -9.77
C ARG A 173 -2.78 -2.61 -10.50
N LYS A 174 -3.11 -3.43 -11.51
CA LYS A 174 -4.41 -3.36 -12.20
C LYS A 174 -5.59 -3.67 -11.27
N LEU A 175 -5.39 -4.52 -10.26
CA LEU A 175 -6.34 -4.75 -9.18
C LEU A 175 -6.41 -3.58 -8.17
N GLY A 176 -5.59 -2.53 -8.31
CA GLY A 176 -5.57 -1.41 -7.36
C GLY A 176 -4.66 -1.62 -6.15
N CYS A 177 -3.80 -2.65 -6.16
CA CYS A 177 -2.77 -2.78 -5.12
C CYS A 177 -1.69 -1.71 -5.32
N SER A 178 -1.58 -0.76 -4.37
CA SER A 178 -0.51 0.26 -4.36
C SER A 178 0.80 -0.36 -3.87
N LEU A 179 1.57 -0.92 -4.82
CA LEU A 179 2.75 -1.73 -4.54
C LEU A 179 4.05 -1.06 -5.01
N PHE A 180 5.02 -1.08 -4.10
CA PHE A 180 6.39 -0.60 -4.25
C PHE A 180 7.37 -1.73 -4.58
N LEU A 181 6.92 -2.69 -5.38
CA LEU A 181 7.69 -3.90 -5.63
C LEU A 181 8.41 -3.79 -6.98
N LEU A 182 9.70 -4.14 -7.01
CA LEU A 182 10.45 -4.33 -8.26
C LEU A 182 10.47 -5.81 -8.65
N PRO A 183 10.57 -6.15 -9.95
CA PRO A 183 10.67 -7.55 -10.37
C PRO A 183 11.78 -8.31 -9.65
N GLU A 184 12.89 -7.62 -9.38
CA GLU A 184 14.04 -8.16 -8.66
C GLU A 184 13.70 -8.58 -7.21
N ASP A 185 12.76 -7.92 -6.53
CA ASP A 185 12.35 -8.28 -5.17
C ASP A 185 11.63 -9.64 -5.12
N ILE A 186 10.86 -10.00 -6.17
CA ILE A 186 10.26 -11.33 -6.29
C ILE A 186 11.34 -12.36 -6.65
N MET A 187 12.21 -12.03 -7.60
CA MET A 187 13.26 -12.95 -8.05
C MET A 187 14.25 -13.32 -6.93
N GLU A 188 14.64 -12.35 -6.11
CA GLU A 188 15.55 -12.53 -4.98
C GLU A 188 14.85 -13.09 -3.73
N VAL A 189 13.50 -13.06 -3.71
CA VAL A 189 12.64 -13.41 -2.59
C VAL A 189 12.92 -12.51 -1.37
N ASN A 190 12.75 -11.21 -1.57
CA ASN A 190 12.82 -10.23 -0.50
C ASN A 190 11.59 -10.36 0.40
N GLN A 191 11.73 -11.07 1.53
CA GLN A 191 10.65 -11.44 2.44
C GLN A 191 9.70 -10.27 2.77
N LYS A 192 10.24 -9.08 3.05
CA LYS A 192 9.42 -7.92 3.42
C LYS A 192 8.53 -7.47 2.26
N MET A 193 9.06 -7.49 1.04
CA MET A 193 8.32 -7.11 -0.17
C MET A 193 7.30 -8.19 -0.56
N ILE A 194 7.65 -9.45 -0.38
CA ILE A 194 6.77 -10.59 -0.61
C ILE A 194 5.57 -10.58 0.35
N LEU A 195 5.82 -10.37 1.66
CA LEU A 195 4.77 -10.18 2.65
C LEU A 195 3.83 -9.03 2.25
N MET A 196 4.40 -7.90 1.84
CA MET A 196 3.63 -6.73 1.39
C MET A 196 2.74 -7.04 0.18
N LEU A 197 3.29 -7.70 -0.84
CA LEU A 197 2.54 -8.13 -2.02
C LEU A 197 1.34 -9.01 -1.63
N THR A 198 1.56 -10.03 -0.81
CA THR A 198 0.50 -10.93 -0.36
C THR A 198 -0.55 -10.20 0.47
N ALA A 199 -0.13 -9.32 1.38
CA ALA A 199 -1.03 -8.52 2.20
C ALA A 199 -1.92 -7.59 1.35
N SER A 200 -1.36 -6.94 0.33
CA SER A 200 -2.15 -6.07 -0.56
C SER A 200 -3.18 -6.85 -1.37
N ILE A 201 -2.81 -8.01 -1.89
CA ILE A 201 -3.74 -8.89 -2.61
C ILE A 201 -4.87 -9.37 -1.68
N MET A 202 -4.53 -9.72 -0.42
CA MET A 202 -5.52 -10.07 0.60
C MET A 202 -6.47 -8.92 0.89
N TYR A 203 -5.93 -7.71 1.10
CA TYR A 203 -6.71 -6.53 1.40
C TYR A 203 -7.71 -6.20 0.29
N TRP A 204 -7.28 -6.29 -0.96
CA TRP A 204 -8.19 -6.11 -2.10
C TRP A 204 -9.29 -7.19 -2.13
N SER A 205 -8.92 -8.46 -1.92
CA SER A 205 -9.88 -9.57 -1.92
C SER A 205 -10.95 -9.44 -0.82
N LEU A 206 -10.60 -8.90 0.34
CA LEU A 206 -11.54 -8.72 1.46
C LEU A 206 -12.55 -7.60 1.19
N GLN A 207 -12.13 -6.51 0.53
CA GLN A 207 -13.03 -5.40 0.19
C GLN A 207 -14.16 -5.84 -0.75
N GLN A 208 -13.88 -6.74 -1.69
CA GLN A 208 -14.92 -7.28 -2.57
C GLN A 208 -15.93 -8.20 -1.86
N SER A 209 -15.58 -8.76 -0.69
CA SER A 209 -16.48 -9.66 0.04
C SER A 209 -17.60 -8.91 0.77
N THR A 210 -17.45 -7.59 0.96
CA THR A 210 -18.42 -6.70 1.61
C THR A 210 -19.48 -6.16 0.65
N ASP A 211 -19.15 -5.96 -0.63
CA ASP A 211 -20.09 -5.41 -1.63
C ASP A 211 -21.15 -6.43 -2.10
N ASP A 212 -20.86 -7.74 -2.01
CA ASP A 212 -21.81 -8.79 -2.42
C ASP A 212 -22.98 -8.98 -1.43
N SER A 213 -22.93 -8.37 -0.24
CA SER A 213 -23.94 -8.56 0.82
C SER A 213 -25.10 -7.56 0.80
N GLU A 214 -25.06 -6.50 -0.02
CA GLU A 214 -26.12 -5.48 -0.10
C GLU A 214 -27.13 -5.65 -1.27
N SER A 215 -27.04 -6.71 -2.07
CA SER A 215 -28.00 -6.97 -3.16
C SER A 215 -29.10 -7.96 -2.77
N SER A 216 -29.95 -7.59 -1.80
CA SER A 216 -31.20 -8.31 -1.56
C SER A 216 -32.32 -7.80 -2.49
N PRO A 217 -33.07 -8.68 -3.19
CA PRO A 217 -34.07 -8.28 -4.17
C PRO A 217 -35.33 -7.72 -3.48
N SER A 218 -35.79 -6.56 -3.95
CA SER A 218 -37.05 -5.92 -3.54
C SER A 218 -38.24 -6.86 -3.79
N PRO A 219 -39.13 -7.11 -2.81
CA PRO A 219 -40.34 -7.85 -3.07
C PRO A 219 -41.42 -6.92 -3.64
N SER A 220 -41.96 -7.26 -4.80
CA SER A 220 -43.30 -6.90 -5.25
C SER A 220 -43.85 -8.06 -6.10
N PRO A 221 -45.17 -8.25 -6.29
CA PRO A 221 -46.29 -7.33 -6.03
C PRO A 221 -47.44 -7.96 -5.22
N SER A 222 -48.45 -7.17 -4.86
CA SER A 222 -49.77 -7.68 -4.46
C SER A 222 -50.87 -6.88 -5.18
N PRO A 223 -52.01 -7.51 -5.53
CA PRO A 223 -52.89 -7.03 -6.58
C PRO A 223 -53.96 -6.04 -6.10
N SER A 224 -54.41 -5.21 -7.03
CA SER A 224 -55.53 -4.27 -6.94
C SER A 224 -56.85 -4.94 -6.50
N PRO A 225 -57.81 -4.15 -6.02
CA PRO A 225 -58.93 -3.84 -6.92
C PRO A 225 -59.45 -2.38 -6.83
N SER A 226 -59.95 -1.89 -7.95
CA SER A 226 -60.82 -0.71 -8.10
C SER A 226 -62.30 -1.17 -8.04
N PRO A 227 -63.37 -0.32 -8.12
CA PRO A 227 -63.37 1.11 -8.49
C PRO A 227 -64.38 2.05 -7.77
N SER A 228 -64.29 3.34 -8.15
CA SER A 228 -65.37 4.36 -8.24
C SER A 228 -65.70 5.26 -7.04
N SER A 229 -65.31 6.55 -7.10
CA SER A 229 -66.16 7.68 -7.53
C SER A 229 -65.70 9.06 -6.99
N VAL A 230 -65.94 10.07 -7.83
CA VAL A 230 -65.51 11.49 -7.86
C VAL A 230 -66.13 12.42 -6.80
N SER A 231 -65.34 13.35 -6.21
CA SER A 231 -65.54 14.83 -6.29
C SER A 231 -64.77 15.68 -5.24
N ALA A 232 -64.21 16.81 -5.74
CA ALA A 232 -64.04 18.16 -5.15
C ALA A 232 -62.99 18.51 -4.05
N THR A 233 -61.91 19.19 -4.48
CA THR A 233 -61.26 20.49 -4.03
C THR A 233 -61.23 20.94 -2.54
N PRO A 234 -60.38 21.93 -2.15
CA PRO A 234 -58.92 22.08 -2.32
C PRO A 234 -58.16 22.47 -1.00
N GLU A 235 -56.84 22.29 -1.03
CA GLU A 235 -55.76 23.16 -0.50
C GLU A 235 -55.91 23.96 0.82
N ALA A 236 -55.07 23.61 1.81
CA ALA A 236 -54.43 24.55 2.75
C ALA A 236 -53.21 23.91 3.44
N SER A 237 -52.02 24.49 3.21
CA SER A 237 -50.78 24.25 3.99
C SER A 237 -50.89 24.76 5.43
N PRO A 238 -50.00 24.31 6.33
CA PRO A 238 -48.83 25.14 6.63
C PRO A 238 -47.52 24.36 6.87
N ALA A 239 -46.38 25.04 6.67
CA ALA A 239 -45.03 24.65 7.11
C ALA A 239 -44.92 24.75 8.66
N PRO A 240 -43.88 24.20 9.37
CA PRO A 240 -42.51 24.76 9.29
C PRO A 240 -41.31 23.83 9.68
N SER A 241 -40.09 24.40 9.54
CA SER A 241 -38.88 24.25 10.39
C SER A 241 -37.90 23.07 10.24
N VAL A 242 -36.79 23.32 9.52
CA VAL A 242 -35.40 23.56 9.99
C VAL A 242 -34.90 22.94 11.33
N ASN A 243 -33.65 22.44 11.25
CA ASN A 243 -32.66 21.97 12.27
C ASN A 243 -32.71 20.45 12.57
N GLY A 244 -31.59 19.72 12.58
CA GLY A 244 -30.19 20.08 12.40
C GLY A 244 -29.31 18.83 12.22
N ASP A 245 -28.17 19.04 11.58
CA ASP A 245 -27.12 18.05 11.35
C ASP A 245 -26.35 17.75 12.65
N GLU A 246 -26.18 16.47 13.00
CA GLU A 246 -25.23 16.02 14.01
C GLU A 246 -24.02 15.37 13.32
N ASP A 247 -22.98 16.17 13.12
CA ASP A 247 -21.63 15.73 12.76
C ASP A 247 -20.95 15.04 13.97
N ASN A 248 -20.77 13.73 13.90
CA ASN A 248 -19.97 12.98 14.86
C ASN A 248 -18.47 13.12 14.52
N SER A 249 -17.86 14.23 14.94
CA SER A 249 -16.42 14.45 14.87
C SER A 249 -15.70 13.77 16.04
N ILE A 250 -15.15 12.58 15.81
CA ILE A 250 -14.27 11.91 16.78
C ILE A 250 -12.87 12.53 16.69
N SER A 251 -12.49 13.25 17.74
CA SER A 251 -11.19 13.90 17.95
C SER A 251 -10.02 12.90 17.91
N ILE A 252 -9.24 12.94 16.82
CA ILE A 252 -7.93 12.28 16.70
C ILE A 252 -6.84 13.27 17.16
N THR A 253 -6.69 13.45 18.48
CA THR A 253 -5.57 14.24 19.03
C THR A 253 -4.75 13.48 20.07
N ALA A 254 -5.21 12.32 20.55
CA ALA A 254 -4.55 11.59 21.64
C ALA A 254 -3.52 10.53 21.20
N THR A 255 -3.46 10.10 19.93
CA THR A 255 -2.67 8.92 19.55
C THR A 255 -1.27 9.20 19.00
N ALA A 256 -0.87 10.47 18.85
CA ALA A 256 0.44 10.80 18.29
C ALA A 256 1.58 10.62 19.32
N ALA A 257 1.31 10.82 20.60
CA ALA A 257 2.32 10.76 21.65
C ALA A 257 2.68 9.32 22.08
N GLU A 258 1.72 8.39 22.03
CA GLU A 258 1.92 7.01 22.51
C GLU A 258 2.75 6.13 21.55
N ILE A 259 2.92 6.55 20.29
CA ILE A 259 3.69 5.80 19.28
C ILE A 259 5.21 6.04 19.43
N PHE A 260 5.64 7.06 20.17
CA PHE A 260 7.05 7.44 20.27
C PHE A 260 7.91 6.58 21.22
N ASN A 261 7.32 5.67 22.01
CA ASN A 261 8.05 5.07 23.14
C ASN A 261 8.23 3.54 23.11
N LEU A 262 8.47 2.97 21.93
CA LEU A 262 8.98 1.59 21.83
C LEU A 262 10.47 1.62 21.46
N SER A 263 11.32 1.84 22.47
CA SER A 263 12.73 1.45 22.41
C SER A 263 12.81 -0.08 22.35
N ILE A 264 13.55 -0.60 21.38
CA ILE A 264 14.01 -1.98 21.36
C ILE A 264 15.53 -1.91 21.33
N ASP A 265 16.14 -2.46 22.38
CA ASP A 265 17.58 -2.53 22.60
C ASP A 265 18.32 -3.23 21.45
N ASP A 266 19.48 -2.68 21.11
CA ASP A 266 20.40 -3.17 20.08
C ASP A 266 21.62 -3.81 20.76
N PRO A 267 21.81 -5.14 20.71
CA PRO A 267 23.08 -5.74 21.11
C PRO A 267 23.84 -6.20 19.87
N ALA A 268 24.54 -5.27 19.21
CA ALA A 268 25.67 -5.62 18.36
C ALA A 268 26.65 -4.45 18.26
N SER A 269 27.79 -4.55 18.94
CA SER A 269 29.08 -4.18 18.38
C SER A 269 30.21 -4.54 19.35
N ASP A 270 30.96 -5.58 19.03
CA ASP A 270 32.37 -5.63 19.41
C ASP A 270 33.15 -6.24 18.24
N THR A 271 33.65 -5.36 17.36
CA THR A 271 34.69 -5.69 16.40
C THR A 271 35.79 -4.66 16.56
N THR A 272 36.78 -5.01 17.36
CA THR A 272 38.04 -4.28 17.53
C THR A 272 38.76 -4.10 16.19
N VAL A 273 39.10 -2.86 15.88
CA VAL A 273 39.97 -2.45 14.78
C VAL A 273 41.42 -2.65 15.21
N SER A 274 42.17 -3.53 14.53
CA SER A 274 43.64 -3.55 14.62
C SER A 274 44.22 -2.71 13.49
N SER A 275 44.89 -1.65 13.89
CA SER A 275 45.74 -0.79 13.08
C SER A 275 47.08 -1.47 12.77
N THR A 276 47.41 -1.66 11.50
CA THR A 276 48.79 -1.92 11.06
C THR A 276 49.36 -0.70 10.35
N GLN A 277 50.45 -0.23 10.94
CA GLN A 277 51.27 0.92 10.63
C GLN A 277 52.27 0.52 9.54
N GLU A 278 52.25 1.16 8.37
CA GLU A 278 53.34 1.03 7.38
C GLU A 278 54.43 2.06 7.72
N ASN A 279 55.57 1.54 8.19
CA ASN A 279 56.79 2.29 8.43
C ASN A 279 57.56 2.48 7.12
N ASN A 280 57.85 3.74 6.80
CA ASN A 280 58.94 4.13 5.90
C ASN A 280 60.28 3.76 6.54
N ASN A 281 61.07 2.91 5.89
CA ASN A 281 62.50 2.78 6.17
C ASN A 281 63.30 3.18 4.93
N ASP A 282 63.85 4.38 5.01
CA ASP A 282 65.00 4.86 4.26
C ASP A 282 66.27 4.34 4.95
N ALA A 283 67.10 3.59 4.23
CA ALA A 283 68.50 3.32 4.55
C ALA A 283 69.21 2.81 3.29
N GLY A 284 70.13 3.62 2.77
CA GLY A 284 70.85 3.37 1.53
C GLY A 284 72.05 2.42 1.60
N LEU A 285 72.86 2.54 0.54
CA LEU A 285 74.17 1.93 0.23
C LEU A 285 74.16 0.58 -0.50
N GLN A 286 74.23 0.64 -1.83
CA GLN A 286 75.45 0.36 -2.61
C GLN A 286 75.32 0.91 -4.04
#